data_AF-A0A3P7LHB7-F1
#
_entry.id   AF-A0A3P7LHB7-F1
#
_cell.length_a   1.000
_cell.length_b   1.000
_cell.length_c   1.000
_cell.angle_alpha   90.00
_cell.angle_beta   90.00
_cell.angle_gamma   90.00
#
_symmetry.space_group_name_H-M   'P 1'
#
loop_
_entity.id
_entity.type
_entity.pdbx_description
1 polymer ?
#
loop_
_entity_poly.entity_id
_entity_poly.type
_entity_poly.pdbx_seq_one_letter_code
_entity_poly.pdbx_strand_id
1 'polypeptide(L)'
;VLSEDPANYRDAPTEAIRQVLEQETGAKIPKGASVPTDNISWIRMGTTVATNALLERKGERIALLITKGFKDLLFIGNQTRPKIFDFDIKIPEALYEEVVEVDERVITFDESCKMTKFGEVKETSFGKKVIVEKEPNAGEVAKILRTVASKGIKSIAVVFLHSFIYPAHELKVKKIAEDLGFASISLSHEVMPMIKVVPRGFTGNYISLLVNFHNSHNC
;
A
#
# COMPACT_ATOMS: atom_id res chain seq x y z
N VAL A 1 -17.01 3.50 23.49
CA VAL A 1 -16.00 4.41 22.93
C VAL A 1 -16.21 4.48 21.43
N LEU A 2 -16.29 5.69 20.85
CA LEU A 2 -16.41 5.88 19.41
C LEU A 2 -15.03 5.76 18.76
N SER A 3 -14.97 5.31 17.50
CA SER A 3 -13.70 5.12 16.79
C SER A 3 -12.93 6.43 16.57
N GLU A 4 -13.62 7.56 16.53
CA GLU A 4 -13.04 8.90 16.42
C GLU A 4 -13.92 9.87 17.23
N ASP A 5 -13.34 10.53 18.23
CA ASP A 5 -14.01 11.55 19.05
C ASP A 5 -12.97 12.51 19.67
N PRO A 6 -12.40 13.42 18.85
CA PRO A 6 -11.26 14.26 19.24
C PRO A 6 -11.58 15.20 20.41
N ALA A 7 -12.86 15.49 20.65
CA ALA A 7 -13.31 16.37 21.72
C ALA A 7 -13.16 15.73 23.11
N ASN A 8 -13.17 14.41 23.20
CA ASN A 8 -13.18 13.68 24.47
C ASN A 8 -11.88 12.92 24.76
N TYR A 9 -11.17 12.45 23.72
CA TYR A 9 -9.92 11.71 23.87
C TYR A 9 -9.09 11.79 22.59
N ARG A 10 -7.76 11.80 22.74
CA ARG A 10 -6.81 11.86 21.63
C ARG A 10 -6.77 10.54 20.84
N ASP A 11 -6.95 9.42 21.53
CA ASP A 11 -6.87 8.09 20.94
C ASP A 11 -7.97 7.19 21.52
N ALA A 12 -8.84 6.69 20.63
CA ALA A 12 -9.99 5.84 20.98
C ALA A 12 -9.57 4.53 21.65
N PRO A 13 -8.58 3.78 21.13
CA PRO A 13 -8.13 2.57 21.81
C PRO A 13 -7.54 2.78 23.19
N THR A 14 -6.69 3.80 23.39
CA THR A 14 -6.15 4.11 24.73
C THR A 14 -7.28 4.45 25.71
N GLU A 15 -8.29 5.20 25.28
CA GLU A 15 -9.47 5.50 26.10
C GLU A 15 -10.30 4.25 26.42
N ALA A 16 -10.47 3.34 25.45
CA ALA A 16 -11.17 2.08 25.68
C ALA A 16 -10.45 1.20 26.70
N ILE A 17 -9.12 1.07 26.60
CA ILE A 17 -8.31 0.32 27.57
C ILE A 17 -8.42 0.97 28.96
N ARG A 18 -8.34 2.30 29.04
CA ARG A 18 -8.51 3.05 30.29
C ARG A 18 -9.85 2.76 30.95
N GLN A 19 -10.96 2.86 30.21
CA GLN A 19 -12.31 2.61 30.74
C GLN A 19 -12.49 1.18 31.24
N VAL A 20 -11.95 0.18 30.52
CA VAL A 20 -12.01 -1.23 30.94
C VAL A 20 -11.19 -1.44 32.22
N LEU A 21 -9.99 -0.86 32.31
CA LEU A 21 -9.18 -0.97 33.52
C LEU A 21 -9.80 -0.27 34.73
N GLU A 22 -10.43 0.91 34.55
CA GLU A 22 -11.17 1.56 35.64
C GLU A 22 -12.33 0.69 36.14
N GLN A 23 -13.01 -0.01 35.24
CA GLN A 23 -14.11 -0.92 35.60
C GLN A 23 -13.62 -2.15 36.36
N GLU A 24 -12.54 -2.78 35.92
CA GLU A 24 -12.03 -4.03 36.50
C GLU A 24 -11.21 -3.80 37.78
N THR A 25 -10.45 -2.71 37.86
CA THR A 25 -9.57 -2.43 39.03
C THR A 25 -10.23 -1.53 40.07
N GLY A 26 -11.30 -0.81 39.71
CA GLY A 26 -11.95 0.20 40.56
C GLY A 26 -11.10 1.44 40.84
N ALA A 27 -9.86 1.50 40.33
CA ALA A 27 -8.98 2.66 40.45
C ALA A 27 -9.32 3.67 39.36
N LYS A 28 -9.51 4.95 39.72
CA LYS A 28 -9.69 6.02 38.74
C LYS A 28 -8.37 6.32 38.04
N ILE A 29 -8.37 6.22 36.71
CA ILE A 29 -7.22 6.54 35.86
C ILE A 29 -7.53 7.87 35.17
N PRO A 30 -6.77 8.94 35.43
CA PRO A 30 -7.01 10.25 34.82
C PRO A 30 -7.02 10.18 33.29
N LYS A 31 -7.92 10.93 32.65
CA LYS A 31 -7.94 11.07 31.18
C LYS A 31 -6.62 11.66 30.70
N GLY A 32 -5.99 11.03 29.71
CA GLY A 32 -4.71 11.47 29.13
C GLY A 32 -3.46 11.06 29.91
N ALA A 33 -3.59 10.41 31.06
CA ALA A 33 -2.44 9.81 31.75
C ALA A 33 -2.01 8.50 31.07
N SER A 34 -0.75 8.10 31.27
CA SER A 34 -0.27 6.80 30.81
C SER A 34 -1.06 5.68 31.50
N VAL A 35 -1.56 4.74 30.72
CA VAL A 35 -2.40 3.65 31.21
C VAL A 35 -1.50 2.57 31.82
N PRO A 36 -1.69 2.20 33.09
CA PRO A 36 -0.86 1.18 33.74
C PRO A 36 -1.04 -0.18 33.07
N THR A 37 0.07 -0.80 32.65
CA THR A 37 0.08 -2.06 31.89
C THR A 37 0.37 -3.29 32.74
N ASP A 38 0.65 -3.11 34.03
CA ASP A 38 1.17 -4.17 34.93
C ASP A 38 0.21 -5.37 35.06
N ASN A 39 -1.10 -5.12 34.92
CA ASN A 39 -2.15 -6.14 35.01
C ASN A 39 -2.69 -6.59 33.65
N ILE A 40 -1.98 -6.28 32.55
CA ILE A 40 -2.44 -6.60 31.19
C ILE A 40 -1.57 -7.71 30.61
N SER A 41 -2.16 -8.88 30.36
CA SER A 41 -1.45 -9.99 29.71
C SER A 41 -1.40 -9.85 28.18
N TRP A 42 -2.50 -9.46 27.54
CA TRP A 42 -2.57 -9.19 26.10
C TRP A 42 -3.73 -8.26 25.78
N ILE A 43 -3.64 -7.56 24.64
CA ILE A 43 -4.69 -6.69 24.12
C ILE A 43 -4.97 -7.12 22.69
N ARG A 44 -6.25 -7.33 22.35
CA ARG A 44 -6.69 -7.46 20.96
C ARG A 44 -7.60 -6.31 20.64
N MET A 45 -7.24 -5.60 19.59
CA MET A 45 -7.94 -4.41 19.15
C MET A 45 -8.54 -4.65 17.76
N GLY A 46 -9.83 -4.37 17.63
CA GLY A 46 -10.51 -4.26 16.35
C GLY A 46 -11.16 -2.88 16.29
N THR A 47 -10.79 -2.07 15.31
CA THR A 47 -11.40 -0.75 15.09
C THR A 47 -11.98 -0.67 13.70
N THR A 48 -12.97 0.21 13.52
CA THR A 48 -13.57 0.49 12.20
C THR A 48 -12.90 1.65 11.48
N VAL A 49 -11.82 2.21 12.04
CA VAL A 49 -11.12 3.39 11.50
C VAL A 49 -10.68 3.17 10.06
N ALA A 50 -10.01 2.03 9.81
CA ALA A 50 -9.54 1.66 8.48
C ALA A 50 -10.70 1.54 7.46
N THR A 51 -11.77 0.86 7.85
CA THR A 51 -12.92 0.64 6.97
C THR A 51 -13.66 1.95 6.69
N ASN A 52 -13.83 2.80 7.70
CA ASN A 52 -14.47 4.11 7.54
C ASN A 52 -13.61 5.06 6.69
N ALA A 53 -12.30 5.10 6.92
CA ALA A 53 -11.37 5.87 6.09
C ALA A 53 -11.45 5.45 4.61
N LEU A 54 -11.59 4.15 4.35
CA LEU A 54 -11.76 3.62 3.00
C LEU A 54 -13.12 3.99 2.38
N LEU A 55 -14.22 3.84 3.15
CA LEU A 55 -15.57 4.15 2.68
C LEU A 55 -15.78 5.65 2.45
N GLU A 56 -15.24 6.47 3.34
CA GLU A 56 -15.30 7.94 3.27
C GLU A 56 -14.21 8.52 2.37
N ARG A 57 -13.29 7.69 1.87
CA ARG A 57 -12.12 8.08 1.07
C ARG A 57 -11.29 9.18 1.73
N LYS A 58 -11.23 9.14 3.05
CA LYS A 58 -10.38 10.02 3.84
C LYS A 58 -9.01 9.37 3.94
N GLY A 59 -8.07 9.86 3.15
CA GLY A 59 -6.68 9.45 3.17
C GLY A 59 -5.80 10.43 2.41
N GLU A 60 -4.50 10.21 2.45
CA GLU A 60 -3.57 11.04 1.69
C GLU A 60 -3.69 10.80 0.18
N ARG A 61 -3.29 11.81 -0.58
CA ARG A 61 -3.18 11.75 -2.04
C ARG A 61 -2.09 10.73 -2.41
N ILE A 62 -2.43 9.75 -3.25
CA ILE A 62 -1.53 8.64 -3.61
C ILE A 62 -1.26 8.64 -5.12
N ALA A 63 -0.01 8.40 -5.50
CA ALA A 63 0.37 8.03 -6.87
C ALA A 63 0.71 6.54 -6.97
N LEU A 64 0.25 5.92 -8.04
CA LEU A 64 0.54 4.53 -8.40
C LEU A 64 1.71 4.50 -9.39
N LEU A 65 2.79 3.80 -9.02
CA LEU A 65 3.89 3.45 -9.93
C LEU A 65 3.67 2.03 -10.44
N ILE A 66 3.62 1.87 -11.75
CA ILE A 66 3.37 0.59 -12.41
C ILE A 66 4.33 0.37 -13.58
N THR A 67 4.51 -0.89 -13.97
CA THR A 67 5.30 -1.26 -15.14
C THR A 67 4.76 -0.57 -16.40
N LYS A 68 5.65 -0.04 -17.25
CA LYS A 68 5.28 0.59 -18.53
C LYS A 68 4.47 -0.34 -19.44
N GLY A 69 3.42 0.19 -20.05
CA GLY A 69 2.43 -0.53 -20.84
C GLY A 69 1.26 -1.09 -20.02
N PHE A 70 1.25 -0.87 -18.70
CA PHE A 70 0.23 -1.39 -17.77
C PHE A 70 -0.48 -0.29 -16.98
N LYS A 71 -0.40 0.98 -17.43
CA LYS A 71 -1.07 2.13 -16.81
C LYS A 71 -2.51 1.84 -16.38
N ASP A 72 -3.31 1.29 -17.27
CA ASP A 72 -4.75 1.10 -17.05
C ASP A 72 -5.09 -0.24 -16.38
N LEU A 73 -4.09 -1.03 -15.97
CA LEU A 73 -4.29 -2.40 -15.47
C LEU A 73 -5.22 -2.45 -14.26
N LEU A 74 -5.05 -1.55 -13.28
CA LEU A 74 -5.89 -1.51 -12.08
C LEU A 74 -7.25 -0.86 -12.34
N PHE A 75 -7.34 0.00 -13.35
CA PHE A 75 -8.61 0.59 -13.77
C PHE A 75 -9.50 -0.45 -14.48
N ILE A 76 -8.92 -1.25 -15.38
CA ILE A 76 -9.60 -2.37 -16.06
C ILE A 76 -9.98 -3.46 -15.05
N GLY A 77 -9.10 -3.71 -14.07
CA GLY A 77 -9.33 -4.69 -13.02
C GLY A 77 -9.46 -6.11 -13.58
N ASN A 78 -10.45 -6.86 -13.10
CA ASN A 78 -10.73 -8.24 -13.53
C ASN A 78 -12.00 -8.34 -14.41
N GLN A 79 -12.54 -7.21 -14.85
CA GLN A 79 -13.79 -7.11 -15.62
C GLN A 79 -14.98 -7.91 -15.04
N THR A 80 -14.96 -8.22 -13.74
CA THR A 80 -16.05 -8.95 -13.09
C THR A 80 -17.27 -8.03 -13.02
N ARG A 81 -18.41 -8.49 -13.55
CA ARG A 81 -19.68 -7.76 -13.50
C ARG A 81 -20.53 -8.34 -12.35
N PRO A 82 -20.72 -7.62 -11.23
CA PRO A 82 -21.55 -8.10 -10.14
C PRO A 82 -23.00 -8.36 -10.56
N LYS A 83 -23.50 -7.53 -11.50
CA LYS A 83 -24.79 -7.70 -12.17
C LYS A 83 -24.54 -7.88 -13.67
N ILE A 84 -24.51 -9.13 -14.12
CA ILE A 84 -24.12 -9.50 -15.49
C ILE A 84 -25.03 -8.86 -16.56
N PHE A 85 -26.30 -8.62 -16.22
CA PHE A 85 -27.32 -8.11 -17.14
C PHE A 85 -27.56 -6.59 -17.06
N ASP A 86 -26.87 -5.87 -16.17
CA ASP A 86 -27.05 -4.43 -16.01
C ASP A 86 -26.29 -3.66 -17.09
N PHE A 87 -26.99 -2.88 -17.92
CA PHE A 87 -26.38 -2.13 -19.02
C PHE A 87 -25.61 -0.89 -18.53
N ASP A 88 -25.97 -0.32 -17.38
CA ASP A 88 -25.28 0.84 -16.79
C ASP A 88 -24.21 0.36 -15.80
N ILE A 89 -23.03 0.03 -16.34
CA ILE A 89 -21.89 -0.44 -15.52
C ILE A 89 -21.29 0.75 -14.76
N LYS A 90 -21.45 0.75 -13.43
CA LYS A 90 -20.73 1.68 -12.54
C LYS A 90 -19.36 1.12 -12.19
N ILE A 91 -18.30 1.74 -12.72
CA ILE A 91 -16.92 1.43 -12.36
C ILE A 91 -16.58 2.22 -11.08
N PRO A 92 -16.12 1.57 -10.00
CA PRO A 92 -15.64 2.28 -8.82
C PRO A 92 -14.47 3.20 -9.18
N GLU A 93 -14.51 4.44 -8.72
CA GLU A 93 -13.41 5.37 -8.93
C GLU A 93 -12.15 4.91 -8.19
N ALA A 94 -10.98 5.16 -8.80
CA ALA A 94 -9.69 4.73 -8.30
C ALA A 94 -9.29 5.43 -6.99
N LEU A 95 -8.51 4.74 -6.15
CA LEU A 95 -7.97 5.31 -4.91
C LEU A 95 -6.69 6.14 -5.11
N TYR A 96 -6.09 6.04 -6.29
CA TYR A 96 -4.92 6.81 -6.68
C TYR A 96 -5.35 7.97 -7.56
N GLU A 97 -4.66 9.11 -7.45
CA GLU A 97 -4.91 10.28 -8.28
C GLU A 97 -4.10 10.26 -9.57
N GLU A 98 -2.91 9.67 -9.53
CA GLU A 98 -1.97 9.67 -10.64
C GLU A 98 -1.40 8.28 -10.86
N VAL A 99 -1.29 7.89 -12.13
CA VAL A 99 -0.60 6.67 -12.54
C VAL A 99 0.64 7.05 -13.32
N VAL A 100 1.75 6.49 -12.87
CA VAL A 100 3.08 6.69 -13.39
C VAL A 100 3.62 5.37 -13.90
N GLU A 101 4.07 5.37 -15.14
CA GLU A 101 4.72 4.22 -15.74
C GLU A 101 6.23 4.28 -15.55
N VAL A 102 6.80 3.21 -15.01
CA VAL A 102 8.25 3.02 -14.89
C VAL A 102 8.69 2.01 -15.94
N ASP A 103 9.71 2.39 -16.70
CA ASP A 103 10.28 1.59 -17.78
C ASP A 103 11.20 0.50 -17.21
N GLU A 104 10.59 -0.49 -16.59
CA GLU A 104 11.22 -1.69 -16.05
C GLU A 104 10.49 -2.94 -16.57
N ARG A 105 11.19 -4.07 -16.69
CA ARG A 105 10.56 -5.29 -17.20
C ARG A 105 11.24 -6.54 -16.66
N VAL A 106 10.44 -7.38 -16.00
CA VAL A 106 10.83 -8.71 -15.51
C VAL A 106 9.89 -9.75 -16.11
N ILE A 107 10.47 -10.84 -16.62
CA ILE A 107 9.76 -11.94 -17.24
C ILE A 107 10.10 -13.22 -16.46
N THR A 108 9.12 -14.11 -16.28
CA THR A 108 9.39 -15.44 -15.70
C THR A 108 10.23 -16.28 -16.65
N PHE A 109 11.23 -16.98 -16.12
CA PHE A 109 11.97 -17.96 -16.91
C PHE A 109 11.14 -19.24 -17.08
N ASP A 110 11.06 -19.73 -18.30
CA ASP A 110 10.46 -21.03 -18.64
C ASP A 110 11.40 -21.73 -19.64
N GLU A 111 11.71 -22.99 -19.40
CA GLU A 111 12.61 -23.80 -20.23
C GLU A 111 12.08 -23.99 -21.66
N SER A 112 10.76 -23.95 -21.82
CA SER A 112 10.09 -24.02 -23.12
C SER A 112 10.09 -22.68 -23.86
N CYS A 113 10.46 -21.60 -23.18
CA CYS A 113 10.41 -20.26 -23.72
C CYS A 113 11.52 -20.03 -24.75
N LYS A 114 11.13 -20.06 -26.03
CA LYS A 114 12.01 -19.72 -27.16
C LYS A 114 12.31 -18.22 -27.26
N MET A 115 11.86 -17.39 -26.31
CA MET A 115 12.26 -15.98 -26.20
C MET A 115 13.67 -15.85 -25.62
N THR A 116 14.64 -16.53 -26.20
CA THR A 116 16.05 -16.41 -25.86
C THR A 116 16.63 -15.26 -26.67
N LYS A 117 16.51 -14.01 -26.17
CA LYS A 117 17.45 -12.87 -26.43
C LYS A 117 17.03 -11.48 -25.92
N PHE A 118 16.24 -11.34 -24.85
CA PHE A 118 15.94 -10.01 -24.30
C PHE A 118 16.13 -10.01 -22.77
N GLY A 119 17.37 -9.84 -22.31
CA GLY A 119 17.66 -9.59 -20.89
C GLY A 119 18.67 -10.53 -20.23
N GLU A 120 19.01 -10.17 -18.99
CA GLU A 120 19.92 -10.91 -18.12
C GLU A 120 19.13 -11.93 -17.28
N VAL A 121 19.57 -13.18 -17.26
CA VAL A 121 18.96 -14.21 -16.40
C VAL A 121 19.47 -14.02 -14.98
N LYS A 122 18.57 -13.74 -14.05
CA LYS A 122 18.88 -13.63 -12.62
C LYS A 122 18.19 -14.73 -11.83
N GLU A 123 18.92 -15.29 -10.88
CA GLU A 123 18.36 -16.21 -9.90
C GLU A 123 17.80 -15.42 -8.72
N THR A 124 16.60 -15.79 -8.29
CA THR A 124 15.88 -15.14 -7.19
C THR A 124 16.10 -15.89 -5.89
N SER A 125 15.82 -15.25 -4.76
CA SER A 125 15.97 -15.84 -3.43
C SER A 125 15.16 -17.12 -3.21
N PHE A 126 14.18 -17.40 -4.08
CA PHE A 126 13.33 -18.59 -4.04
C PHE A 126 13.81 -19.72 -4.99
N GLY A 127 15.03 -19.64 -5.52
CA GLY A 127 15.59 -20.61 -6.47
C GLY A 127 14.92 -20.60 -7.85
N LYS A 128 14.08 -19.60 -8.12
CA LYS A 128 13.46 -19.40 -9.44
C LYS A 128 14.33 -18.48 -10.28
N LYS A 129 14.43 -18.77 -11.58
CA LYS A 129 15.07 -17.88 -12.56
C LYS A 129 14.05 -16.88 -13.11
N VAL A 130 14.51 -15.66 -13.33
CA VAL A 130 13.77 -14.60 -14.02
C VAL A 130 14.67 -13.99 -15.09
N ILE A 131 14.05 -13.42 -16.11
CA ILE A 131 14.75 -12.66 -17.14
C ILE A 131 14.47 -11.19 -16.86
N VAL A 132 15.52 -10.43 -16.56
CA VAL A 132 15.45 -8.98 -16.42
C VAL A 132 15.76 -8.38 -17.77
N GLU A 133 14.70 -8.02 -18.51
CA GLU A 133 14.83 -7.36 -19.82
C GLU A 133 15.30 -5.92 -19.64
N LYS A 134 14.75 -5.22 -18.63
CA LYS A 134 15.07 -3.82 -18.38
C LYS A 134 15.02 -3.48 -16.90
N GLU A 135 16.07 -2.84 -16.42
CA GLU A 135 16.13 -2.31 -15.07
C GLU A 135 15.58 -0.87 -15.02
N PRO A 136 14.94 -0.47 -13.90
CA PRO A 136 14.46 0.91 -13.74
C PRO A 136 15.65 1.88 -13.71
N ASN A 137 15.62 2.88 -14.60
CA ASN A 137 16.63 3.94 -14.61
C ASN A 137 16.41 4.90 -13.43
N ALA A 138 17.38 4.96 -12.52
CA ALA A 138 17.28 5.77 -11.31
C ALA A 138 17.08 7.27 -11.58
N GLY A 139 17.71 7.82 -12.63
CA GLY A 139 17.58 9.24 -12.98
C GLY A 139 16.20 9.58 -13.54
N GLU A 140 15.64 8.70 -14.36
CA GLU A 140 14.28 8.86 -14.90
C GLU A 140 13.23 8.72 -13.80
N VAL A 141 13.35 7.69 -12.96
CA VAL A 141 12.46 7.48 -11.81
C VAL A 141 12.50 8.67 -10.86
N ALA A 142 13.69 9.21 -10.55
CA ALA A 142 13.80 10.38 -9.69
C ALA A 142 13.15 11.63 -10.30
N LYS A 143 13.29 11.86 -11.61
CA LYS A 143 12.63 12.98 -12.31
C LYS A 143 11.11 12.86 -12.25
N ILE A 144 10.61 11.66 -12.48
CA ILE A 144 9.19 11.33 -12.40
C ILE A 144 8.66 11.56 -10.98
N LEU A 145 9.34 11.03 -9.96
CA LEU A 145 8.98 11.19 -8.56
C LEU A 145 9.00 12.67 -8.11
N ARG A 146 9.97 13.47 -8.58
CA ARG A 146 9.96 14.93 -8.35
C ARG A 146 8.73 15.61 -8.94
N THR A 147 8.27 15.15 -10.10
CA THR A 147 7.05 15.67 -10.74
C THR A 147 5.81 15.33 -9.91
N VAL A 148 5.72 14.10 -9.40
CA VAL A 148 4.65 13.67 -8.47
C VAL A 148 4.67 14.48 -7.18
N ALA A 149 5.86 14.67 -6.59
CA ALA A 149 6.02 15.47 -5.37
C ALA A 149 5.63 16.94 -5.59
N SER A 150 5.92 17.52 -6.76
CA SER A 150 5.54 18.89 -7.11
C SER A 150 4.02 19.11 -7.16
N LYS A 151 3.24 18.05 -7.37
CA LYS A 151 1.78 18.08 -7.33
C LYS A 151 1.22 17.97 -5.90
N GLY A 152 2.07 17.83 -4.89
CA GLY A 152 1.69 17.70 -3.48
C GLY A 152 1.32 16.28 -3.05
N ILE A 153 1.64 15.27 -3.86
CA ILE A 153 1.44 13.86 -3.51
C ILE A 153 2.63 13.40 -2.66
N LYS A 154 2.36 12.92 -1.44
CA LYS A 154 3.38 12.48 -0.46
C LYS A 154 3.45 10.97 -0.27
N SER A 155 2.49 10.26 -0.84
CA SER A 155 2.33 8.82 -0.68
C SER A 155 2.36 8.12 -2.03
N ILE A 156 3.09 7.01 -2.11
CA ILE A 156 3.18 6.21 -3.34
C ILE A 156 2.94 4.74 -3.10
N ALA A 157 2.34 4.09 -4.09
CA ALA A 157 2.20 2.64 -4.17
C ALA A 157 2.98 2.13 -5.39
N VAL A 158 3.90 1.20 -5.20
CA VAL A 158 4.71 0.62 -6.29
C VAL A 158 4.22 -0.80 -6.57
N VAL A 159 3.75 -1.02 -7.79
CA VAL A 159 3.17 -2.29 -8.25
C VAL A 159 3.83 -2.69 -9.57
N PHE A 160 4.90 -3.48 -9.49
CA PHE A 160 5.60 -3.97 -10.69
C PHE A 160 5.22 -5.39 -11.03
N LEU A 161 5.16 -5.69 -12.32
CA LEU A 161 4.92 -7.06 -12.78
C LEU A 161 5.99 -7.99 -12.21
N HIS A 162 5.54 -9.13 -11.72
CA HIS A 162 6.41 -10.20 -11.26
C HIS A 162 7.30 -9.84 -10.05
N SER A 163 7.01 -8.72 -9.37
CA SER A 163 7.69 -8.31 -8.14
C SER A 163 7.61 -9.32 -6.99
N PHE A 164 6.58 -10.19 -7.00
CA PHE A 164 6.46 -11.31 -6.07
C PHE A 164 7.60 -12.35 -6.19
N ILE A 165 8.28 -12.42 -7.34
CA ILE A 165 9.47 -13.26 -7.57
C ILE A 165 10.73 -12.41 -7.48
N TYR A 166 10.71 -11.23 -8.09
CA TYR A 166 11.86 -10.34 -8.18
C TYR A 166 11.56 -8.96 -7.58
N PRO A 167 11.67 -8.81 -6.25
CA PRO A 167 11.33 -7.57 -5.56
C PRO A 167 12.36 -6.45 -5.76
N ALA A 168 13.53 -6.76 -6.33
CA ALA A 168 14.66 -5.83 -6.41
C ALA A 168 14.32 -4.52 -7.15
N HIS A 169 13.44 -4.54 -8.16
CA HIS A 169 13.01 -3.32 -8.84
C HIS A 169 12.15 -2.43 -7.94
N GLU A 170 11.20 -3.01 -7.20
CA GLU A 170 10.37 -2.25 -6.24
C GLU A 170 11.24 -1.66 -5.12
N LEU A 171 12.22 -2.43 -4.61
CA LEU A 171 13.16 -1.95 -3.58
C LEU A 171 14.08 -0.83 -4.08
N LYS A 172 14.55 -0.89 -5.33
CA LYS A 172 15.32 0.21 -5.95
C LYS A 172 14.50 1.50 -5.99
N VAL A 173 13.22 1.41 -6.39
CA VAL A 173 12.33 2.57 -6.46
C VAL A 173 11.98 3.10 -5.07
N LYS A 174 11.78 2.22 -4.07
CA LYS A 174 11.60 2.61 -2.67
C LYS A 174 12.74 3.48 -2.18
N LYS A 175 13.99 3.04 -2.38
CA LYS A 175 15.17 3.80 -1.96
C LYS A 175 15.20 5.20 -2.57
N ILE A 176 14.92 5.33 -3.87
CA ILE A 176 14.88 6.63 -4.56
C ILE A 176 13.76 7.52 -3.99
N ALA A 177 12.61 6.94 -3.66
CA ALA A 177 11.50 7.68 -3.06
C ALA A 177 11.80 8.10 -1.61
N GLU A 178 12.46 7.27 -0.83
CA GLU A 178 12.94 7.60 0.52
C GLU A 178 13.93 8.78 0.46
N ASP A 179 14.89 8.73 -0.46
CA ASP A 179 15.87 9.80 -0.69
C ASP A 179 15.22 11.14 -1.12
N LEU A 180 14.03 11.09 -1.73
CA LEU A 180 13.26 12.26 -2.14
C LEU A 180 12.27 12.76 -1.06
N GLY A 181 12.15 12.06 0.07
CA GLY A 181 11.33 12.49 1.21
C GLY A 181 9.83 12.16 1.09
N PHE A 182 9.46 11.10 0.36
CA PHE A 182 8.09 10.59 0.39
C PHE A 182 7.74 10.06 1.79
N ALA A 183 6.58 10.44 2.31
CA ALA A 183 6.17 10.12 3.68
C ALA A 183 5.78 8.64 3.86
N SER A 184 5.21 8.04 2.80
CA SER A 184 4.77 6.66 2.82
C SER A 184 4.96 5.99 1.46
N ILE A 185 5.55 4.81 1.49
CA ILE A 185 5.90 4.02 0.31
C ILE A 185 5.40 2.61 0.55
N SER A 186 4.41 2.18 -0.24
CA SER A 186 3.85 0.83 -0.16
C SER A 186 4.35 -0.02 -1.32
N LEU A 187 5.00 -1.13 -1.01
CA LEU A 187 5.47 -2.08 -2.02
C LEU A 187 4.51 -3.25 -2.15
N SER A 188 4.11 -3.54 -3.37
CA SER A 188 3.10 -4.57 -3.63
C SER A 188 3.56 -5.96 -3.21
N HIS A 189 4.87 -6.25 -3.29
CA HIS A 189 5.43 -7.53 -2.86
C HIS A 189 5.53 -7.68 -1.33
N GLU A 190 5.76 -6.60 -0.58
CA GLU A 190 5.78 -6.61 0.90
C GLU A 190 4.37 -6.81 1.45
N VAL A 191 3.39 -6.18 0.80
CA VAL A 191 1.98 -6.24 1.18
C VAL A 191 1.35 -7.60 0.88
N MET A 192 1.53 -8.10 -0.35
CA MET A 192 0.87 -9.34 -0.79
C MET A 192 1.67 -10.03 -1.90
N PRO A 193 2.63 -10.92 -1.59
CA PRO A 193 3.50 -11.57 -2.58
C PRO A 193 2.77 -12.66 -3.39
N MET A 194 1.78 -12.27 -4.18
CA MET A 194 1.01 -13.15 -5.06
C MET A 194 1.24 -12.86 -6.55
N ILE A 195 1.05 -13.90 -7.37
CA ILE A 195 1.22 -13.85 -8.83
C ILE A 195 0.29 -12.82 -9.48
N LYS A 196 -0.98 -12.82 -9.05
CA LYS A 196 -2.04 -12.02 -9.67
C LYS A 196 -1.84 -10.54 -9.35
N VAL A 197 -1.32 -9.80 -10.32
CA VAL A 197 -0.99 -8.37 -10.19
C VAL A 197 -2.19 -7.48 -9.88
N VAL A 198 -3.38 -7.76 -10.42
CA VAL A 198 -4.59 -6.96 -10.15
C VAL A 198 -5.01 -7.01 -8.67
N PRO A 199 -5.29 -8.18 -8.06
CA PRO A 199 -5.61 -8.24 -6.63
C PRO A 199 -4.44 -7.77 -5.76
N ARG A 200 -3.20 -8.03 -6.15
CA ARG A 200 -2.01 -7.52 -5.43
C ARG A 200 -1.95 -5.99 -5.44
N GLY A 201 -2.17 -5.38 -6.60
CA GLY A 201 -2.12 -3.93 -6.77
C GLY A 201 -3.27 -3.22 -6.05
N PHE A 202 -4.46 -3.82 -6.02
CA PHE A 202 -5.55 -3.35 -5.17
C PHE A 202 -5.15 -3.35 -3.70
N THR A 203 -4.65 -4.47 -3.16
CA THR A 203 -4.20 -4.54 -1.76
C THR A 203 -3.08 -3.54 -1.46
N GLY A 204 -2.10 -3.39 -2.35
CA GLY A 204 -1.02 -2.40 -2.21
C GLY A 204 -1.54 -0.96 -2.11
N ASN A 205 -2.50 -0.59 -2.96
CA ASN A 205 -3.14 0.73 -2.92
C ASN A 205 -3.98 0.92 -1.65
N TYR A 206 -4.76 -0.09 -1.25
CA TYR A 206 -5.55 -0.04 -0.03
C TYR A 206 -4.65 0.16 1.19
N ILE A 207 -3.52 -0.53 1.28
CA ILE A 207 -2.59 -0.37 2.42
C ILE A 207 -1.91 1.00 2.39
N SER A 208 -1.56 1.53 1.21
CA SER A 208 -1.02 2.89 1.11
C SER A 208 -2.00 3.94 1.65
N LEU A 209 -3.30 3.76 1.44
CA LEU A 209 -4.34 4.61 2.03
C LEU A 209 -4.42 4.45 3.56
N LEU A 210 -4.35 3.22 4.06
CA LEU A 210 -4.56 2.88 5.47
C LEU A 210 -3.39 3.21 6.39
N VAL A 211 -2.15 2.97 5.95
CA VAL A 211 -0.93 3.25 6.73
C VAL A 211 -0.84 4.75 7.08
N ASN A 212 -1.38 5.62 6.23
CA ASN A 212 -1.29 7.07 6.41
C ASN A 212 -2.34 7.65 7.36
N PHE A 213 -3.53 7.04 7.51
CA PHE A 213 -4.55 7.53 8.45
C PHE A 213 -4.03 7.49 9.91
N HIS A 214 -3.17 6.53 10.23
CA HIS A 214 -2.59 6.43 11.57
C HIS A 214 -1.44 7.44 11.80
N ASN A 215 -0.71 7.83 10.75
CA ASN A 215 0.38 8.80 10.85
C ASN A 215 -0.09 10.26 10.82
N SER A 216 -1.18 10.58 10.10
CA SER A 216 -1.74 11.95 10.05
C SER A 216 -2.38 12.41 11.37
N HIS A 217 -2.71 11.49 12.28
CA HIS A 217 -3.26 11.81 13.60
C HIS A 217 -2.21 11.77 14.74
N ASN A 218 -0.93 11.55 14.39
CA ASN A 218 0.19 11.54 15.34
C ASN A 218 1.14 12.76 15.20
N CYS A 219 0.75 13.78 14.43
CA CYS A 219 1.43 15.09 14.38
C CYS A 219 0.58 16.18 15.05
#